data_AF-A0A644T4I1-F1
#
_entry.id   AF-A0A644T4I1-F1
#
_cell.length_a   1.000
_cell.length_b   1.000
_cell.length_c   1.000
_cell.angle_alpha   90.00
_cell.angle_beta   90.00
_cell.angle_gamma   90.00
#
_symmetry.space_group_name_H-M   'P 1'
#
loop_
_entity.id
_entity.type
_entity.pdbx_description
1 polymer ?
#
loop_
_entity_poly.entity_id
_entity_poly.type
_entity_poly.pdbx_seq_one_letter_code
_entity_poly.pdbx_strand_id
1 'polypeptide(L)' 'MKEIRTPKGKLYGTLDVRTYTLITIDGKNIRQTPLPKEGCTLLYKAGNSPPESIVIPSQDSLQS' A
#
# COMPACT_ATOMS: atom_id res chain seq x y z
N MET A 1 -1.59 12.36 -0.57
CA MET A 1 -1.34 11.08 -1.26
C MET A 1 0.09 10.68 -0.95
N LYS A 2 0.34 9.46 -0.46
CA LYS A 2 1.67 8.92 -0.15
C LYS A 2 1.93 7.68 -0.99
N GLU A 3 3.05 7.63 -1.69
CA GLU A 3 3.41 6.44 -2.46
C GLU A 3 3.80 5.30 -1.51
N ILE A 4 3.22 4.13 -1.76
CA ILE A 4 3.60 2.89 -1.10
C ILE A 4 4.44 2.09 -2.08
N ARG A 5 5.69 1.86 -1.69
CA ARG A 5 6.67 1.11 -2.48
C ARG A 5 7.03 -0.19 -1.79
N THR A 6 7.36 -1.20 -2.57
CA THR A 6 7.93 -2.45 -2.05
C THR A 6 9.31 -2.19 -1.45
N PRO A 7 9.85 -3.09 -0.61
CA PRO A 7 11.23 -2.99 -0.12
C PRO A 7 12.27 -2.86 -1.24
N LYS A 8 11.98 -3.40 -2.43
CA LYS A 8 12.81 -3.28 -3.63
C LYS A 8 12.61 -1.98 -4.42
N GLY A 9 11.82 -1.03 -3.90
CA GLY A 9 11.59 0.29 -4.50
C GLY A 9 10.51 0.36 -5.58
N LYS A 10 9.85 -0.77 -5.90
CA LYS A 10 8.77 -0.82 -6.91
C LYS A 10 7.51 -0.15 -6.37
N LEU A 11 6.81 0.63 -7.18
CA LEU A 11 5.51 1.19 -6.80
C LEU A 11 4.48 0.06 -6.65
N TYR A 12 3.89 -0.06 -5.46
CA TYR A 12 2.78 -0.98 -5.18
C TYR A 12 1.43 -0.26 -5.32
N GLY A 13 1.35 0.97 -4.82
CA GLY A 13 0.15 1.78 -4.92
C GLY A 13 0.31 3.15 -4.26
N THR A 14 -0.78 3.88 -4.17
CA THR A 14 -0.83 5.20 -3.53
C THR A 14 -1.82 5.17 -2.39
N LEU A 15 -1.37 5.52 -1.20
CA LEU A 15 -2.22 5.69 -0.03
C LEU A 15 -2.81 7.10 -0.01
N ASP A 16 -4.12 7.19 0.00
CA ASP A 16 -4.80 8.41 0.41
C ASP A 16 -4.80 8.48 1.93
N VAL A 17 -3.97 9.37 2.49
CA VAL A 17 -3.81 9.56 3.94
C VAL A 17 -5.02 10.21 4.61
N ARG A 18 -5.91 10.85 3.85
CA ARG A 18 -7.12 11.51 4.39
C ARG A 18 -8.21 10.47 4.66
N THR A 19 -8.44 9.61 3.69
CA THR A 19 -9.46 8.54 3.73
C THR A 19 -8.88 7.20 4.19
N TYR A 20 -7.57 7.15 4.39
CA TYR A 20 -6.80 5.95 4.73
C TYR A 20 -7.10 4.76 3.80
N THR A 21 -7.19 5.08 2.50
CA THR A 21 -7.55 4.15 1.44
C THR A 21 -6.37 3.93 0.51
N LEU A 22 -5.99 2.67 0.32
CA LEU A 22 -4.96 2.28 -0.62
C LEU A 22 -5.54 2.14 -2.02
N ILE A 23 -4.93 2.84 -2.96
CA ILE A 23 -5.25 2.78 -4.38
C ILE A 23 -4.15 1.99 -5.08
N THR A 24 -4.48 0.83 -5.62
CA THR A 24 -3.57 0.02 -6.44
C THR A 24 -4.03 0.01 -7.89
N ILE A 25 -3.08 -0.06 -8.81
CA ILE A 25 -3.34 -0.10 -10.25
C ILE A 25 -2.70 -1.37 -10.81
N ASP A 26 -3.51 -2.23 -11.40
CA ASP A 26 -3.08 -3.43 -12.10
C ASP A 26 -3.55 -3.38 -13.56
N GLY A 27 -2.66 -2.92 -14.43
CA GLY A 27 -2.98 -2.62 -15.83
C GLY A 27 -4.03 -1.52 -15.95
N LYS A 28 -5.24 -1.88 -16.39
CA LYS A 28 -6.39 -0.96 -16.49
C LYS A 28 -7.31 -0.99 -15.27
N ASN A 29 -7.08 -1.93 -14.35
CA ASN A 29 -7.93 -2.09 -13.17
C ASN A 29 -7.39 -1.23 -12.03
N ILE A 30 -8.23 -0.32 -11.54
CA ILE A 30 -7.94 0.48 -10.35
C ILE A 30 -8.73 -0.13 -9.20
N ARG A 31 -8.06 -0.44 -8.10
CA ARG A 31 -8.67 -0.99 -6.90
C ARG A 31 -8.44 -0.05 -5.74
N GLN A 32 -9.52 0.27 -5.02
CA GLN A 32 -9.48 1.06 -3.80
C GLN A 32 -9.78 0.14 -2.63
N THR A 33 -8.88 0.10 -1.65
CA THR A 33 -8.96 -0.79 -0.49
C THR A 33 -8.82 0.03 0.78
N PRO A 34 -9.88 0.19 1.59
CA PRO A 34 -9.78 0.79 2.91
C PRO A 34 -8.83 -0.03 3.78
N LEU A 35 -7.91 0.64 4.48
CA LEU A 35 -6.96 -0.04 5.37
C LEU A 35 -7.36 0.14 6.84
N PRO A 36 -6.94 -0.77 7.74
CA PRO A 36 -7.16 -0.62 9.17
C PRO A 36 -6.28 0.49 9.75
N LYS A 37 -6.87 1.41 10.52
CA LYS A 37 -6.20 2.62 11.01
C LYS A 37 -4.93 2.37 11.83
N GLU A 38 -4.82 1.22 12.48
CA GLU A 38 -3.65 0.82 13.27
C GLU A 38 -2.41 0.52 12.40
N GLY A 39 -2.56 0.49 11.08
CA GLY A 39 -1.53 0.03 10.16
C GLY A 39 -1.68 -1.45 9.85
N CYS A 40 -1.02 -1.89 8.79
CA CYS A 40 -1.06 -3.28 8.38
C CYS A 40 0.16 -3.68 7.56
N THR A 41 0.46 -4.97 7.56
CA THR A 41 1.44 -5.56 6.65
C THR A 41 0.72 -6.22 5.48
N LEU A 42 1.05 -5.81 4.26
CA LEU A 42 0.53 -6.38 3.04
C LEU A 42 1.56 -7.33 2.43
N LEU A 43 1.10 -8.47 1.93
CA LEU A 43 1.93 -9.41 1.16
C LEU A 43 1.75 -9.13 -0.33
N TYR A 44 2.81 -8.64 -0.97
CA TYR A 44 2.84 -8.40 -2.40
C TYR A 44 3.58 -9.53 -3.12
N LYS A 45 2.93 -10.18 -4.08
CA LYS A 45 3.57 -11.20 -4.93
C LYS A 45 3.51 -10.78 -6.39
N ALA A 46 4.65 -10.44 -6.96
CA ALA A 46 4.78 -10.14 -8.39
C ALA A 46 5.06 -11.41 -9.20
N GLY A 47 4.01 -12.04 -9.75
CA GLY A 47 4.14 -13.22 -10.60
C GLY A 47 4.88 -14.37 -9.90
N ASN A 48 6.02 -14.79 -10.47
CA ASN A 48 6.87 -15.86 -9.94
C ASN A 48 7.91 -15.38 -8.91
N SER A 49 7.90 -14.10 -8.53
CA SER A 49 8.80 -13.60 -7.48
C SER A 49 8.37 -14.09 -6.10
N PRO A 50 9.30 -14.26 -5.14
CA PRO A 50 8.94 -14.48 -3.74
C PRO A 50 8.09 -13.30 -3.22
N PRO A 51 7.14 -13.56 -2.29
CA PRO A 51 6.31 -12.51 -1.72
C PRO A 51 7.18 -11.50 -0.95
N GLU A 52 6.81 -10.23 -1.07
CA GLU A 52 7.42 -9.11 -0.37
C GLU A 52 6.43 -8.56 0.67
N SER A 53 6.92 -8.35 1.90
CA SER A 53 6.13 -7.70 2.94
C SER A 53 6.25 -6.18 2.82
N ILE A 54 5.10 -5.52 2.67
CA ILE A 54 4.99 -4.06 2.62
C ILE A 54 4.35 -3.61 3.92
N VAL A 55 5.05 -2.76 4.67
CA VAL A 55 4.53 -2.21 5.92
C VAL A 55 3.82 -0.90 5.63
N ILE A 56 2.53 -0.86 5.91
CA ILE A 56 1.74 0.38 5.93
C ILE A 56 1.71 0.87 7.38
N PRO A 57 2.29 2.05 7.68
CA PRO A 57 2.24 2.62 9.02
C PRO A 57 0.82 3.05 9.37
N SER A 58 0.52 3.12 10.67
CA SER A 58 -0.77 3.59 11.19
C SER A 58 -1.15 4.98 10.67
N GLN A 59 -2.45 5.28 10.67
CA GLN A 59 -2.96 6.57 10.24
C GLN A 59 -2.38 7.71 11.07
N ASP A 60 -2.30 7.55 12.40
CA ASP A 60 -1.76 8.55 13.32
C ASP A 60 -0.29 8.87 13.05
N SER A 61 0.52 7.84 12.73
CA SER A 61 1.94 8.03 12.37
C SER A 61 2.16 8.77 11.05
N LEU A 62 1.12 8.91 10.21
CA LEU A 62 1.18 9.62 8.94
C LEU A 62 0.70 11.08 9.03
N GLN A 63 0.04 11.44 10.12
CA GLN A 63 -0.47 12.79 10.37
C GLN A 63 0.40 13.59 11.36
N SER A 64 1.38 12.93 11.98
CA SER A 64 2.36 13.55 12.89
C SER A 64 3.52 14.21 12.15
#